data_AF-A0A1F3VF26-F1
#
_entry.id   AF-A0A1F3VF26-F1
#
_cell.length_a   1.000
_cell.length_b   1.000
_cell.length_c   1.000
_cell.angle_alpha   90.00
_cell.angle_beta   90.00
_cell.angle_gamma   90.00
#
_symmetry.space_group_name_H-M   'P 1'
#
loop_
_entity.id
_entity.type
_entity.pdbx_description
1 polymer ?
#
loop_
_entity_poly.entity_id
_entity_poly.type
_entity_poly.pdbx_seq_one_letter_code
_entity_poly.pdbx_strand_id
1 'polypeptide(L)'
;MKNILYAFQEHKKINGTLFYCFEYFVFLKERDPSVVFNIYKITAQDLDMIKDVFVSRYNFNCKILNDILPVNNIRDLAKLKNIKTLILDVNTLRQSYIFIKNDIICYANKGYQKIQSKDKEISYFGYYNYQNYGHKCRLKFYFDIYKKFETSLPQVFISCLNSKLDIVLPISLQSKKSFRKLFDRSYTLFFQSFDTLYYYHCGILDSNNRLIPECFFYNKNIIIDYNGNYDDSVYLRYTDILENGLAGYTLTDDDFMSNAFLGR
;
A
#
# COMPACT_ATOMS: atom_id res chain seq x y z
N MET A 1 -11.51 -8.52 19.56
CA MET A 1 -11.15 -8.55 18.12
C MET A 1 -10.35 -7.30 17.80
N LYS A 2 -9.26 -7.39 17.03
CA LYS A 2 -8.59 -6.22 16.46
C LYS A 2 -8.88 -6.19 14.95
N ASN A 3 -8.84 -5.03 14.32
CA ASN A 3 -9.07 -4.96 12.88
C ASN A 3 -8.12 -4.04 12.15
N ILE A 4 -7.91 -4.35 10.88
CA ILE A 4 -7.48 -3.39 9.89
C ILE A 4 -8.73 -2.87 9.20
N LEU A 5 -8.79 -1.56 8.96
CA LEU A 5 -9.90 -0.92 8.26
C LEU A 5 -9.37 -0.19 7.03
N TYR A 6 -10.05 -0.40 5.90
CA TYR A 6 -9.81 0.32 4.66
C TYR A 6 -11.14 0.81 4.08
N ALA A 7 -11.24 2.09 3.73
CA ALA A 7 -12.39 2.64 3.04
C ALA A 7 -12.20 2.48 1.52
N PHE A 8 -12.97 1.57 0.93
CA PHE A 8 -13.00 1.39 -0.51
C PHE A 8 -13.61 2.62 -1.18
N GLN A 9 -13.06 2.99 -2.33
CA GLN A 9 -13.59 4.10 -3.12
C GLN A 9 -14.33 3.51 -4.31
N GLU A 10 -15.66 3.65 -4.31
CA GLU A 10 -16.53 3.21 -5.39
C GLU A 10 -16.01 3.72 -6.76
N HIS A 11 -16.07 2.85 -7.77
CA HIS A 11 -15.64 3.13 -9.15
C HIS A 11 -14.17 3.53 -9.33
N LYS A 12 -13.30 3.22 -8.35
CA LYS A 12 -11.87 3.50 -8.44
C LYS A 12 -10.99 2.27 -8.33
N LYS A 13 -9.83 2.42 -8.96
CA LYS A 13 -8.69 1.51 -9.00
C LYS A 13 -8.35 0.91 -7.62
N ILE A 14 -7.99 -0.37 -7.62
CA ILE A 14 -7.17 -0.98 -6.55
C ILE A 14 -5.89 -0.15 -6.41
N ASN A 15 -5.75 0.55 -5.30
CA ASN A 15 -4.61 1.43 -5.04
C ASN A 15 -3.55 0.76 -4.18
N GLY A 16 -2.40 1.42 -4.03
CA GLY A 16 -1.28 0.89 -3.25
C GLY A 16 -1.61 0.67 -1.76
N THR A 17 -2.42 1.54 -1.16
CA THR A 17 -2.82 1.41 0.25
C THR A 17 -3.54 0.09 0.52
N LEU A 18 -4.44 -0.34 -0.36
CA LEU A 18 -5.14 -1.61 -0.21
C LEU A 18 -4.18 -2.81 -0.12
N PHE A 19 -3.11 -2.81 -0.91
CA PHE A 19 -2.08 -3.86 -0.83
C PHE A 19 -1.30 -3.80 0.48
N TYR A 20 -0.95 -2.62 0.98
CA TYR A 20 -0.35 -2.50 2.31
C TYR A 20 -1.31 -3.02 3.39
N CYS A 21 -2.60 -2.69 3.33
CA CYS A 21 -3.59 -3.18 4.30
C CYS A 21 -3.66 -4.71 4.29
N PHE A 22 -3.63 -5.32 3.10
CA PHE A 22 -3.62 -6.77 2.96
C PHE A 22 -2.33 -7.40 3.51
N GLU A 23 -1.16 -6.87 3.18
CA GLU A 23 0.13 -7.39 3.68
C GLU A 23 0.23 -7.32 5.20
N TYR A 24 -0.15 -6.19 5.80
CA TYR A 24 -0.25 -6.06 7.25
C TYR A 24 -1.29 -7.01 7.84
N PHE A 25 -2.41 -7.23 7.15
CA PHE A 25 -3.43 -8.17 7.59
C PHE A 25 -2.89 -9.60 7.67
N VAL A 26 -2.24 -10.09 6.62
CA VAL A 26 -1.64 -11.43 6.63
C VAL A 26 -0.61 -11.54 7.75
N PHE A 27 0.32 -10.58 7.82
CA PHE A 27 1.36 -10.52 8.83
C PHE A 27 0.82 -10.53 10.27
N LEU A 28 -0.21 -9.73 10.54
CA LEU A 28 -0.80 -9.61 11.88
C LEU A 28 -1.69 -10.81 12.22
N LYS A 29 -2.40 -11.39 11.25
CA LYS A 29 -3.26 -12.57 11.43
C LYS A 29 -2.47 -13.80 11.87
N GLU A 30 -1.26 -13.97 11.33
CA GLU A 30 -0.34 -15.05 11.72
C GLU A 30 0.11 -14.94 13.18
N ARG A 31 0.06 -13.73 13.75
CA ARG A 31 0.50 -13.42 15.12
C ARG A 31 -0.64 -13.30 16.12
N ASP A 32 -1.83 -12.94 15.65
CA ASP A 32 -3.07 -12.84 16.42
C ASP A 32 -4.24 -13.31 15.52
N PRO A 33 -4.70 -14.57 15.69
CA PRO A 33 -5.79 -15.14 14.91
C PRO A 33 -7.12 -14.38 15.04
N SER A 34 -7.28 -13.48 16.02
CA SER A 34 -8.48 -12.66 16.18
C SER A 34 -8.49 -11.42 15.29
N VAL A 35 -7.41 -11.15 14.55
CA VAL A 35 -7.35 -10.01 13.61
C VAL A 35 -8.28 -10.27 12.42
N VAL A 36 -9.01 -9.24 12.00
CA VAL A 36 -9.85 -9.26 10.79
C VAL A 36 -9.54 -8.06 9.89
N PHE A 37 -9.82 -8.18 8.60
CA PHE A 37 -9.69 -7.06 7.66
C PHE A 37 -11.08 -6.57 7.24
N ASN A 38 -11.50 -5.42 7.77
CA ASN A 38 -12.75 -4.79 7.37
C ASN A 38 -12.53 -3.86 6.18
N ILE A 39 -13.37 -4.01 5.15
CA ILE A 39 -13.38 -3.09 4.00
C ILE A 39 -14.72 -2.36 3.98
N TYR A 40 -14.67 -1.04 4.19
CA TYR A 40 -15.84 -0.17 4.24
C TYR A 40 -16.25 0.28 2.84
N LYS A 41 -17.56 0.28 2.53
CA LYS A 41 -18.16 0.69 1.24
C LYS A 41 -17.70 -0.15 0.04
N ILE A 42 -17.78 -1.48 0.16
CA ILE A 42 -17.38 -2.39 -0.92
C ILE A 42 -18.55 -3.27 -1.38
N THR A 43 -18.73 -3.38 -2.69
CA THR A 43 -19.72 -4.31 -3.25
C THR A 43 -19.21 -5.75 -3.16
N ALA A 44 -20.10 -6.74 -3.25
CA ALA A 44 -19.68 -8.15 -3.29
C ALA A 44 -18.77 -8.42 -4.51
N GLN A 45 -19.12 -7.87 -5.67
CA GLN A 45 -18.34 -8.00 -6.90
C GLN A 45 -16.92 -7.42 -6.76
N ASP A 46 -16.80 -6.22 -6.18
CA ASP A 46 -15.49 -5.61 -5.94
C ASP A 46 -14.66 -6.40 -4.93
N LEU A 47 -15.31 -6.97 -3.91
CA LEU A 47 -14.64 -7.78 -2.91
C LEU A 47 -14.05 -9.06 -3.53
N ASP A 48 -14.81 -9.74 -4.38
CA ASP A 48 -14.35 -10.94 -5.09
C ASP A 48 -13.19 -10.61 -6.03
N MET A 49 -13.31 -9.51 -6.81
CA MET A 49 -12.22 -9.03 -7.66
C MET A 49 -10.93 -8.76 -6.87
N ILE A 50 -11.03 -8.10 -5.71
CA ILE A 50 -9.85 -7.81 -4.87
C ILE A 50 -9.22 -9.09 -4.33
N LYS A 51 -10.03 -10.05 -3.89
CA LYS A 51 -9.55 -11.36 -3.42
C LYS A 51 -8.81 -12.10 -4.52
N ASP A 52 -9.34 -12.10 -5.74
CA ASP A 52 -8.67 -12.69 -6.91
C ASP A 52 -7.33 -12.01 -7.19
N VAL A 53 -7.28 -10.68 -7.09
CA VAL A 53 -6.03 -9.92 -7.25
C VAL A 53 -5.01 -10.29 -6.18
N PHE A 54 -5.42 -10.47 -4.92
CA PHE A 54 -4.51 -10.92 -3.86
C PHE A 54 -4.00 -12.35 -4.12
N VAL A 55 -4.89 -13.28 -4.46
CA VAL A 55 -4.50 -14.66 -4.82
C VAL A 55 -3.57 -14.67 -6.04
N SER A 56 -3.74 -13.76 -7.00
CA SER A 56 -2.86 -13.67 -8.17
C SER A 56 -1.44 -13.21 -7.81
N ARG A 57 -1.28 -12.36 -6.78
CA ARG A 57 -0.03 -11.68 -6.42
C ARG A 57 0.76 -12.36 -5.30
N TYR A 58 0.08 -13.04 -4.39
CA TYR A 58 0.68 -13.51 -3.14
C TYR A 58 0.53 -15.04 -2.96
N ASN A 59 1.45 -15.62 -2.20
CA ASN A 59 1.42 -16.99 -1.69
C ASN A 59 1.15 -16.94 -0.18
N PHE A 60 -0.06 -17.29 0.24
CA PHE A 60 -0.51 -17.24 1.63
C PHE A 60 -1.61 -18.29 1.88
N ASN A 61 -1.98 -18.51 3.14
CA ASN A 61 -3.11 -19.39 3.47
C ASN A 61 -4.43 -18.75 3.02
N CYS A 62 -5.00 -19.19 1.89
CA CYS A 62 -6.23 -18.64 1.33
C CYS A 62 -7.44 -18.64 2.30
N LYS A 63 -7.43 -19.46 3.36
CA LYS A 63 -8.49 -19.45 4.38
C LYS A 63 -8.63 -18.08 5.06
N ILE A 64 -7.56 -17.28 5.13
CA ILE A 64 -7.61 -15.93 5.73
C ILE A 64 -8.50 -14.96 4.92
N LEU A 65 -8.84 -15.28 3.66
CA LEU A 65 -9.76 -14.47 2.87
C LEU A 65 -11.18 -14.44 3.44
N ASN A 66 -11.53 -15.44 4.27
CA ASN A 66 -12.81 -15.48 5.00
C ASN A 66 -12.88 -14.43 6.12
N ASP A 67 -11.73 -13.95 6.58
CA ASP A 67 -11.62 -12.89 7.59
C ASP A 67 -11.54 -11.48 6.98
N ILE A 68 -11.71 -11.37 5.65
CA ILE A 68 -11.92 -10.10 4.96
C ILE A 68 -13.43 -9.84 4.90
N LEU A 69 -13.89 -8.92 5.74
CA LEU A 69 -15.30 -8.66 6.00
C LEU A 69 -15.76 -7.35 5.34
N PRO A 70 -16.77 -7.37 4.47
CA PRO A 70 -17.35 -6.15 3.94
C PRO A 70 -18.17 -5.43 5.02
N VAL A 71 -18.06 -4.10 5.07
CA VAL A 71 -18.88 -3.25 5.92
C VAL A 71 -19.55 -2.19 5.06
N ASN A 72 -20.85 -2.30 4.84
CA ASN A 72 -21.54 -1.47 3.84
C ASN A 72 -22.31 -0.30 4.42
N ASN A 73 -22.59 -0.32 5.72
CA ASN A 73 -23.24 0.77 6.43
C ASN A 73 -22.38 1.28 7.58
N ILE A 74 -22.42 2.60 7.77
CA ILE A 74 -21.78 3.31 8.87
C ILE A 74 -22.24 2.85 10.26
N ARG A 75 -23.50 2.40 10.36
CA ARG A 75 -24.04 1.82 11.60
C ARG A 75 -23.35 0.51 11.97
N ASP A 76 -22.88 -0.24 10.98
CA ASP A 76 -22.21 -1.52 11.23
C ASP A 76 -20.77 -1.29 11.72
N LEU A 77 -20.08 -0.27 11.19
CA LEU A 77 -18.81 0.21 11.77
C LEU A 77 -18.96 0.52 13.27
N ALA A 78 -20.03 1.22 13.66
CA ALA A 78 -20.28 1.58 15.05
C ALA A 78 -20.63 0.39 15.97
N LYS A 79 -21.05 -0.75 15.39
CA LYS A 79 -21.34 -1.99 16.12
C LYS A 79 -20.12 -2.89 16.26
N LEU A 80 -19.05 -2.65 15.50
CA LEU A 80 -17.83 -3.45 15.59
C LEU A 80 -17.26 -3.34 17.01
N LYS A 81 -17.24 -4.46 17.74
CA LYS A 81 -16.67 -4.57 19.09
C LYS A 81 -15.16 -4.81 19.02
N ASN A 82 -14.46 -3.93 18.31
CA ASN A 82 -13.02 -4.03 18.15
C ASN A 82 -12.31 -3.35 19.32
N ILE A 83 -11.15 -3.87 19.72
CA ILE A 83 -10.32 -3.31 20.80
C ILE A 83 -9.36 -2.26 20.24
N LYS A 84 -8.88 -2.45 19.01
CA LYS A 84 -8.00 -1.51 18.32
C LYS A 84 -8.18 -1.60 16.81
N THR A 85 -8.07 -0.47 16.12
CA THR A 85 -8.20 -0.36 14.67
C THR A 85 -6.91 0.16 14.03
N LEU A 86 -6.37 -0.55 13.05
CA LEU A 86 -5.26 -0.09 12.20
C LEU A 86 -5.81 0.47 10.87
N ILE A 87 -5.39 1.67 10.50
CA ILE A 87 -5.75 2.36 9.26
C ILE A 87 -4.46 2.81 8.56
N LEU A 88 -4.26 2.45 7.30
CA LEU A 88 -3.01 2.78 6.57
C LEU A 88 -3.13 4.00 5.64
N ASP A 89 -4.21 4.77 5.75
CA ASP A 89 -4.35 6.06 5.08
C ASP A 89 -5.31 7.03 5.76
N VAL A 90 -5.03 8.32 5.62
CA VAL A 90 -5.81 9.37 6.29
C VAL A 90 -7.21 9.58 5.69
N ASN A 91 -7.47 9.11 4.46
CA ASN A 91 -8.80 9.23 3.86
C ASN A 91 -9.77 8.22 4.48
N THR A 92 -9.31 7.00 4.74
CA THR A 92 -10.07 6.01 5.51
C THR A 92 -10.37 6.55 6.90
N LEU A 93 -9.38 7.12 7.59
CA LEU A 93 -9.59 7.73 8.91
C LEU A 93 -10.68 8.80 8.86
N ARG A 94 -10.55 9.80 7.97
CA ARG A 94 -11.52 10.91 7.83
C ARG A 94 -12.95 10.44 7.63
N GLN A 95 -13.14 9.34 6.90
CA GLN A 95 -14.47 8.82 6.59
C GLN A 95 -15.08 8.00 7.73
N SER A 96 -14.28 7.47 8.65
CA SER A 96 -14.73 6.42 9.57
C SER A 96 -14.53 6.74 11.05
N TYR A 97 -13.62 7.65 11.41
CA TYR A 97 -13.18 7.83 12.80
C TYR A 97 -14.30 8.17 13.81
N ILE A 98 -15.34 8.89 13.37
CA ILE A 98 -16.47 9.28 14.24
C ILE A 98 -17.24 8.04 14.73
N PHE A 99 -17.24 6.97 13.93
CA PHE A 99 -18.03 5.76 14.19
C PHE A 99 -17.23 4.68 14.90
N ILE A 100 -15.90 4.79 14.86
CA ILE A 100 -14.99 3.89 15.54
C ILE A 100 -14.90 4.33 17.01
N LYS A 101 -15.21 3.42 17.93
CA LYS A 101 -15.25 3.71 19.38
C LYS A 101 -14.01 3.27 20.16
N ASN A 102 -13.03 2.70 19.47
CA ASN A 102 -11.81 2.17 20.07
C ASN A 102 -10.58 3.00 19.65
N ASP A 103 -9.42 2.63 20.19
CA ASP A 103 -8.16 3.28 19.82
C ASP A 103 -7.80 3.00 18.38
N ILE A 104 -7.23 4.02 17.73
CA ILE A 104 -6.88 4.00 16.32
C ILE A 104 -5.38 4.20 16.16
N ILE A 105 -4.77 3.31 15.39
CA ILE A 105 -3.45 3.51 14.81
C ILE A 105 -3.63 3.91 13.36
N CYS A 106 -3.12 5.08 12.98
CA CYS A 106 -3.24 5.60 11.63
C CYS A 106 -1.87 5.89 11.02
N TYR A 107 -1.62 5.35 9.83
CA TYR A 107 -0.48 5.77 9.01
C TYR A 107 -0.85 7.04 8.22
N ALA A 108 -0.14 8.12 8.49
CA ALA A 108 -0.26 9.43 7.87
C ALA A 108 0.32 9.42 6.46
N ASN A 109 -0.34 8.77 5.50
CA ASN A 109 0.19 8.58 4.16
C ASN A 109 0.41 9.88 3.36
N LYS A 110 -0.18 11.01 3.77
CA LYS A 110 0.00 12.35 3.17
C LYS A 110 -0.10 13.44 4.24
N GLY A 111 0.21 14.69 3.88
CA GLY A 111 -0.05 15.85 4.73
C GLY A 111 -1.55 16.03 5.03
N TYR A 112 -1.89 16.24 6.30
CA TYR A 112 -3.26 16.47 6.75
C TYR A 112 -3.28 17.13 8.15
N GLN A 113 -4.40 17.73 8.51
CA GLN A 113 -4.67 18.18 9.87
C GLN A 113 -5.02 16.97 10.75
N LYS A 114 -4.23 16.75 11.82
CA LYS A 114 -4.45 15.69 12.81
C LYS A 114 -5.86 15.80 13.38
N ILE A 115 -6.59 14.68 13.35
CA ILE A 115 -7.87 14.55 14.03
C ILE A 115 -7.58 14.23 15.49
N GLN A 116 -8.25 14.93 16.40
CA GLN A 116 -8.22 14.65 17.84
C GLN A 116 -9.60 14.16 18.27
N SER A 117 -9.62 13.24 19.24
CA SER A 117 -10.86 12.75 19.85
C SER A 117 -10.71 12.81 21.36
N LYS A 118 -11.81 13.11 22.06
CA LYS A 118 -11.86 13.07 23.52
C LYS A 118 -12.14 11.66 24.07
N ASP A 119 -12.71 10.79 23.24
CA ASP A 119 -13.25 9.50 23.66
C ASP A 119 -12.34 8.31 23.35
N LYS A 120 -11.29 8.52 22.55
CA LYS A 120 -10.37 7.48 22.08
C LYS A 120 -9.01 8.07 21.72
N GLU A 121 -7.98 7.25 21.83
CA GLU A 121 -6.66 7.63 21.37
C GLU A 121 -6.53 7.46 19.85
N ILE A 122 -5.87 8.42 19.19
CA ILE A 122 -5.47 8.29 17.79
C ILE A 122 -3.96 8.51 17.69
N SER A 123 -3.25 7.40 17.50
CA SER A 123 -1.80 7.37 17.35
C SER A 123 -1.41 7.44 15.87
N TYR A 124 -0.55 8.40 15.53
CA TYR A 124 -0.20 8.70 14.13
C TYR A 124 1.23 8.29 13.78
N PHE A 125 1.36 7.41 12.80
CA PHE A 125 2.63 6.91 12.27
C PHE A 125 2.91 7.53 10.90
N GLY A 126 4.17 7.68 10.54
CA GLY A 126 4.57 8.19 9.22
C GLY A 126 6.08 8.24 9.11
N TYR A 127 6.60 8.55 7.93
CA TYR A 127 8.04 8.51 7.68
C TYR A 127 8.60 9.78 7.06
N TYR A 128 7.90 10.33 6.07
CA TYR A 128 8.40 11.43 5.24
C TYR A 128 8.04 12.79 5.83
N ASN A 129 8.88 13.80 5.60
CA ASN A 129 8.72 15.14 6.20
C ASN A 129 7.40 15.83 5.82
N TYR A 130 6.81 15.49 4.67
CA TYR A 130 5.51 16.00 4.23
C TYR A 130 4.32 15.32 4.94
N GLN A 131 4.55 14.35 5.83
CA GLN A 131 3.53 13.62 6.57
C GLN A 131 3.41 14.15 8.00
N ASN A 132 2.17 14.33 8.47
CA ASN A 132 1.91 14.81 9.82
C ASN A 132 1.73 13.64 10.81
N TYR A 133 2.83 13.16 11.39
CA TYR A 133 2.86 12.02 12.31
C TYR A 133 3.39 12.38 13.70
N GLY A 134 3.21 11.48 14.67
CA GLY A 134 3.83 11.55 16.00
C GLY A 134 4.92 10.49 16.19
N HIS A 135 4.81 9.36 15.50
CA HIS A 135 5.74 8.24 15.56
C HIS A 135 6.38 8.01 14.19
N LYS A 136 7.72 8.06 14.12
CA LYS A 136 8.45 7.80 12.87
C LYS A 136 8.49 6.30 12.58
N CYS A 137 7.85 5.85 11.51
CA CYS A 137 7.83 4.46 11.06
C CYS A 137 7.64 4.40 9.55
N ARG A 138 8.44 3.59 8.85
CA ARG A 138 8.26 3.33 7.41
C ARG A 138 7.02 2.46 7.18
N LEU A 139 6.32 2.69 6.08
CA LEU A 139 5.37 1.71 5.57
C LEU A 139 6.13 0.58 4.85
N LYS A 140 6.08 -0.60 5.45
CA LYS A 140 6.79 -1.82 5.05
C LYS A 140 5.92 -2.80 4.27
N PHE A 141 6.54 -3.81 3.69
CA PHE A 141 5.96 -4.86 2.87
C PHE A 141 6.17 -6.23 3.52
N TYR A 142 5.21 -7.13 3.35
CA TYR A 142 5.42 -8.53 3.76
C TYR A 142 5.94 -9.35 2.57
N PHE A 143 7.22 -9.19 2.25
CA PHE A 143 7.81 -9.82 1.06
C PHE A 143 7.77 -11.36 1.08
N ASP A 144 7.65 -11.99 2.24
CA ASP A 144 7.61 -13.45 2.38
C ASP A 144 6.41 -14.08 1.67
N ILE A 145 5.30 -13.34 1.56
CA ILE A 145 4.10 -13.80 0.85
C ILE A 145 4.10 -13.43 -0.62
N TYR A 146 5.15 -12.82 -1.19
CA TYR A 146 5.15 -12.45 -2.60
C TYR A 146 5.35 -13.68 -3.49
N LYS A 147 4.56 -13.81 -4.56
CA LYS A 147 4.81 -14.86 -5.56
C LYS A 147 6.09 -14.58 -6.31
N LYS A 148 7.02 -15.53 -6.25
CA LYS A 148 8.22 -15.52 -7.09
C LYS A 148 7.86 -15.93 -8.52
N PHE A 149 8.59 -15.40 -9.49
CA PHE A 149 8.52 -15.81 -10.88
C PHE A 149 9.92 -15.80 -11.49
N GLU A 150 10.17 -16.68 -12.44
CA GLU A 150 11.52 -16.92 -12.97
C GLU A 150 11.89 -15.95 -14.08
N THR A 151 10.92 -15.55 -14.91
CA THR A 151 11.19 -14.79 -16.13
C THR A 151 10.32 -13.55 -16.25
N SER A 152 10.89 -12.51 -16.83
CA SER A 152 10.22 -11.27 -17.19
C SER A 152 10.31 -11.04 -18.69
N LEU A 153 9.28 -10.47 -19.30
CA LEU A 153 9.36 -10.07 -20.70
C LEU A 153 10.30 -8.86 -20.84
N PRO A 154 11.13 -8.79 -21.88
CA PRO A 154 12.08 -7.69 -22.11
C PRO A 154 11.37 -6.42 -22.61
N GLN A 155 10.50 -5.87 -21.77
CA GLN A 155 9.64 -4.72 -22.04
C GLN A 155 9.81 -3.64 -20.98
N VAL A 156 9.48 -2.41 -21.36
CA VAL A 156 9.51 -1.25 -20.46
C VAL A 156 8.11 -0.95 -19.94
N PHE A 157 7.95 -0.95 -18.63
CA PHE A 157 6.78 -0.38 -17.99
C PHE A 157 7.03 1.07 -17.63
N ILE A 158 6.20 1.97 -18.17
CA ILE A 158 6.29 3.41 -17.94
C ILE A 158 5.30 3.81 -16.85
N SER A 159 5.80 4.31 -15.73
CA SER A 159 4.99 4.85 -14.64
C SER A 159 5.13 6.37 -14.58
N CYS A 160 4.00 7.06 -14.71
CA CYS A 160 3.89 8.49 -14.46
C CYS A 160 2.56 8.76 -13.76
N LEU A 161 2.52 9.70 -12.81
CA LEU A 161 1.26 10.11 -12.17
C LEU A 161 0.34 10.85 -13.15
N ASN A 162 0.90 11.59 -14.10
CA ASN A 162 0.15 12.23 -15.18
C ASN A 162 0.21 11.37 -16.45
N SER A 163 -0.79 10.51 -16.64
CA SER A 163 -0.86 9.58 -17.78
C SER A 163 -0.99 10.26 -19.14
N LYS A 164 -1.29 11.57 -19.18
CA LYS A 164 -1.45 12.35 -20.41
C LYS A 164 -0.15 12.94 -20.93
N LEU A 165 0.93 12.92 -20.14
CA LEU A 165 2.21 13.46 -20.58
C LEU A 165 2.79 12.60 -21.70
N ASP A 166 3.26 13.27 -22.74
CA ASP A 166 4.12 12.61 -23.69
C ASP A 166 5.51 12.43 -23.07
N ILE A 167 6.03 11.21 -23.12
CA ILE A 167 7.24 10.81 -22.43
C ILE A 167 8.14 10.21 -23.50
N VAL A 168 9.23 10.92 -23.78
CA VAL A 168 10.27 10.44 -24.69
C VAL A 168 11.21 9.56 -23.89
N LEU A 169 11.30 8.28 -24.25
CA LEU A 169 12.22 7.36 -23.60
C LEU A 169 13.68 7.67 -23.98
N PRO A 170 14.65 7.41 -23.09
CA PRO A 170 16.07 7.49 -23.42
C PRO A 170 16.41 6.52 -24.55
N ILE A 171 17.43 6.86 -25.36
CA ILE A 171 17.83 6.11 -26.57
C ILE A 171 17.98 4.61 -26.30
N SER A 172 18.54 4.24 -25.14
CA SER A 172 18.73 2.84 -24.71
C SER A 172 17.44 2.03 -24.56
N LEU A 173 16.29 2.69 -24.43
CA LEU A 173 14.97 2.06 -24.24
C LEU A 173 14.04 2.21 -25.46
N GLN A 174 14.36 3.05 -26.44
CA GLN A 174 13.46 3.36 -27.56
C GLN A 174 13.15 2.14 -28.45
N SER A 175 14.06 1.17 -28.54
CA SER A 175 13.85 -0.07 -29.30
C SER A 175 13.04 -1.13 -28.53
N LYS A 176 12.83 -0.96 -27.22
CA LYS A 176 12.06 -1.91 -26.41
C LYS A 176 10.56 -1.66 -26.57
N LYS A 177 9.78 -2.74 -26.64
CA LYS A 177 8.33 -2.65 -26.48
C LYS A 177 8.01 -2.04 -25.12
N SER A 178 7.10 -1.06 -25.09
CA SER A 178 6.71 -0.39 -23.86
C SER A 178 5.20 -0.35 -23.67
N PHE A 179 4.78 -0.24 -22.42
CA PHE A 179 3.38 0.00 -22.05
C PHE A 179 3.33 0.90 -20.82
N ARG A 180 2.22 1.64 -20.68
CA ARG A 180 2.07 2.71 -19.69
C ARG A 180 1.12 2.33 -18.56
N LYS A 181 1.37 2.85 -17.36
CA LYS A 181 0.43 2.80 -16.24
C LYS A 181 -0.89 3.45 -16.64
N LEU A 182 -1.95 2.66 -16.68
CA LEU A 182 -3.33 3.15 -16.89
C LEU A 182 -4.02 3.37 -15.53
N PHE A 183 -4.86 4.40 -15.46
CA PHE A 183 -5.53 4.77 -14.21
C PHE A 183 -6.59 3.74 -13.79
N ASP A 184 -7.26 3.12 -14.76
CA ASP A 184 -8.45 2.29 -14.61
C ASP A 184 -8.20 0.79 -14.87
N ARG A 185 -6.95 0.37 -15.03
CA ARG A 185 -6.60 -1.04 -15.29
C ARG A 185 -5.62 -1.62 -14.30
N SER A 186 -5.84 -2.89 -13.97
CA SER A 186 -4.86 -3.79 -13.38
C SER A 186 -4.31 -4.71 -14.47
N TYR A 187 -3.04 -5.09 -14.38
CA TYR A 187 -2.42 -6.03 -15.31
C TYR A 187 -2.31 -7.39 -14.65
N THR A 188 -2.90 -8.41 -15.26
CA THR A 188 -2.65 -9.80 -14.89
C THR A 188 -1.17 -10.11 -15.08
N LEU A 189 -0.53 -10.76 -14.09
CA LEU A 189 0.91 -11.05 -14.11
C LEU A 189 1.78 -9.79 -14.31
N PHE A 190 1.36 -8.65 -13.74
CA PHE A 190 1.98 -7.34 -13.92
C PHE A 190 3.51 -7.34 -13.87
N PHE A 191 4.11 -7.93 -12.83
CA PHE A 191 5.56 -7.92 -12.70
C PHE A 191 6.26 -8.89 -13.66
N GLN A 192 5.59 -9.84 -14.29
CA GLN A 192 6.18 -10.68 -15.34
C GLN A 192 6.20 -9.99 -16.71
N SER A 193 5.35 -8.97 -16.91
CA SER A 193 5.20 -8.35 -18.24
C SER A 193 6.29 -7.33 -18.60
N PHE A 194 7.21 -7.01 -17.68
CA PHE A 194 8.31 -6.08 -17.91
C PHE A 194 9.58 -6.45 -17.13
N ASP A 195 10.74 -6.13 -17.71
CA ASP A 195 12.06 -6.25 -17.07
C ASP A 195 12.57 -4.89 -16.58
N THR A 196 12.02 -3.80 -17.12
CA THR A 196 12.49 -2.43 -16.89
C THR A 196 11.32 -1.53 -16.45
N LEU A 197 11.44 -0.93 -15.26
CA LEU A 197 10.60 0.18 -14.83
C LEU A 197 11.24 1.50 -15.30
N TYR A 198 10.51 2.27 -16.10
CA TYR A 198 10.81 3.68 -16.35
C TYR A 198 9.83 4.53 -15.55
N TYR A 199 10.31 5.19 -14.49
CA TYR A 199 9.50 6.10 -13.69
C TYR A 199 9.77 7.55 -14.10
N TYR A 200 8.74 8.26 -14.57
CA TYR A 200 8.83 9.68 -14.92
C TYR A 200 8.14 10.54 -13.87
N HIS A 201 8.92 11.31 -13.10
CA HIS A 201 8.41 12.17 -12.05
C HIS A 201 7.95 13.52 -12.61
N CYS A 202 6.62 13.73 -12.65
CA CYS A 202 6.00 14.92 -13.26
C CYS A 202 5.68 16.05 -12.28
N GLY A 203 6.50 16.25 -11.25
CA GLY A 203 6.31 17.32 -10.25
C GLY A 203 5.16 17.12 -9.27
N ILE A 204 4.47 15.96 -9.33
CA ILE A 204 3.42 15.57 -8.40
C ILE A 204 3.99 14.54 -7.44
N LEU A 205 3.81 14.76 -6.14
CA LEU A 205 4.27 13.87 -5.08
C LEU A 205 3.57 12.50 -5.15
N ASP A 206 4.32 11.41 -5.35
CA ASP A 206 3.83 10.03 -5.28
C ASP A 206 4.09 9.45 -3.89
N SER A 207 3.17 9.71 -2.96
CA SER A 207 3.35 9.35 -1.55
C SER A 207 3.32 7.84 -1.29
N ASN A 208 4.38 7.32 -0.66
CA ASN A 208 4.58 5.91 -0.27
C ASN A 208 4.53 4.93 -1.46
N ASN A 209 5.18 5.31 -2.56
CA ASN A 209 5.27 4.54 -3.79
C ASN A 209 5.66 3.09 -3.52
N ARG A 210 4.87 2.18 -4.07
CA ARG A 210 5.09 0.73 -3.95
C ARG A 210 5.97 0.14 -5.03
N LEU A 211 5.89 0.72 -6.24
CA LEU A 211 6.55 0.17 -7.41
C LEU A 211 8.06 0.06 -7.22
N ILE A 212 8.70 1.04 -6.56
CA ILE A 212 10.15 1.03 -6.35
C ILE A 212 10.58 -0.19 -5.50
N PRO A 213 10.13 -0.38 -4.24
CA PRO A 213 10.47 -1.57 -3.46
C PRO A 213 10.07 -2.90 -4.12
N GLU A 214 8.89 -2.95 -4.76
CA GLU A 214 8.44 -4.17 -5.45
C GLU A 214 9.36 -4.50 -6.65
N CYS A 215 9.82 -3.50 -7.39
CA CYS A 215 10.75 -3.70 -8.50
C CYS A 215 12.14 -4.15 -8.03
N PHE A 216 12.63 -3.65 -6.89
CA PHE A 216 13.84 -4.18 -6.27
C PHE A 216 13.67 -5.64 -5.86
N PHE A 217 12.55 -5.99 -5.22
CA PHE A 217 12.27 -7.37 -4.81
C PHE A 217 12.30 -8.35 -5.99
N TYR A 218 11.77 -7.93 -7.15
CA TYR A 218 11.76 -8.73 -8.37
C TYR A 218 12.98 -8.51 -9.29
N ASN A 219 14.06 -7.90 -8.79
CA ASN A 219 15.29 -7.64 -9.54
C ASN A 219 15.06 -6.96 -10.91
N LYS A 220 14.18 -5.95 -10.95
CA LYS A 220 13.92 -5.17 -12.15
C LYS A 220 15.02 -4.13 -12.37
N ASN A 221 15.26 -3.80 -13.63
CA ASN A 221 15.98 -2.59 -13.98
C ASN A 221 15.08 -1.39 -13.68
N ILE A 222 15.57 -0.41 -12.91
CA ILE A 222 14.80 0.78 -12.53
C ILE A 222 15.53 2.00 -13.07
N ILE A 223 14.83 2.80 -13.88
CA ILE A 223 15.30 4.09 -14.38
C ILE A 223 14.31 5.13 -13.91
N ILE A 224 14.81 6.18 -13.26
CA ILE A 224 13.98 7.26 -12.74
C ILE A 224 14.44 8.57 -13.37
N ASP A 225 13.49 9.23 -14.02
CA ASP A 225 13.67 10.54 -14.65
C ASP A 225 12.97 11.60 -13.79
N TYR A 226 13.78 12.46 -13.16
CA TYR A 226 13.32 13.47 -12.22
C TYR A 226 13.23 14.84 -12.89
N ASN A 227 12.05 15.45 -12.82
CA ASN A 227 11.89 16.86 -13.16
C ASN A 227 12.24 17.80 -11.97
N GLY A 228 13.35 17.56 -11.29
CA GLY A 228 13.92 18.48 -10.27
C GLY A 228 13.33 18.43 -8.85
N ASN A 229 12.40 17.53 -8.52
CA ASN A 229 11.91 17.33 -7.15
C ASN A 229 12.36 15.95 -6.61
N TYR A 230 13.18 15.99 -5.57
CA TYR A 230 13.77 14.80 -4.92
C TYR A 230 13.13 14.47 -3.56
N ASP A 231 12.27 15.34 -3.03
CA ASP A 231 11.59 15.14 -1.75
C ASP A 231 10.31 14.28 -1.89
N ASP A 232 10.36 13.28 -2.77
CA ASP A 232 9.29 12.31 -2.99
C ASP A 232 9.71 10.91 -2.53
N SER A 233 8.73 10.11 -2.11
CA SER A 233 8.97 8.75 -1.65
C SER A 233 9.59 7.86 -2.72
N VAL A 234 9.44 8.17 -4.01
CA VAL A 234 10.09 7.44 -5.11
C VAL A 234 11.61 7.56 -5.01
N TYR A 235 12.13 8.80 -4.94
CA TYR A 235 13.56 9.05 -4.81
C TYR A 235 14.09 8.51 -3.49
N LEU A 236 13.44 8.90 -2.38
CA LEU A 236 13.90 8.53 -1.05
C LEU A 236 13.89 7.02 -0.82
N ARG A 237 12.97 6.26 -1.44
CA ARG A 237 13.00 4.79 -1.39
C ARG A 237 14.07 4.21 -2.29
N TYR A 238 14.23 4.76 -3.49
CA TYR A 238 15.19 4.25 -4.45
C TYR A 238 16.62 4.37 -3.92
N THR A 239 17.00 5.54 -3.42
CA THR A 239 18.34 5.77 -2.86
C THR A 239 18.59 4.93 -1.61
N ASP A 240 17.64 4.91 -0.67
CA ASP A 240 17.76 4.13 0.57
C ASP A 240 17.88 2.62 0.30
N ILE A 241 17.16 2.08 -0.71
CA ILE A 241 17.26 0.65 -1.06
C ILE A 241 18.56 0.34 -1.80
N LEU A 242 19.08 1.24 -2.64
CA LEU A 242 20.40 1.05 -3.26
C LEU A 242 21.51 0.96 -2.22
N GLU A 243 21.42 1.77 -1.16
CA GLU A 243 22.45 1.83 -0.11
C GLU A 243 22.29 0.73 0.94
N ASN A 244 21.05 0.46 1.37
CA ASN A 244 20.76 -0.36 2.56
C ASN A 244 19.99 -1.66 2.25
N GLY A 245 19.63 -1.89 0.98
CA GLY A 245 18.79 -3.01 0.57
C GLY A 245 17.34 -2.92 1.06
N LEU A 246 16.62 -4.05 1.02
CA LEU A 246 15.19 -4.11 1.34
C LEU A 246 14.88 -4.30 2.83
N ALA A 247 15.88 -4.46 3.70
CA ALA A 247 15.67 -4.79 5.11
C ALA A 247 14.80 -3.75 5.82
N GLY A 248 15.05 -2.45 5.61
CA GLY A 248 14.25 -1.36 6.18
C GLY A 248 12.80 -1.28 5.67
N TYR A 249 12.49 -2.00 4.59
CA TYR A 249 11.17 -2.07 3.95
C TYR A 249 10.45 -3.38 4.20
N THR A 250 11.06 -4.34 4.90
CA THR A 250 10.50 -5.66 5.13
C THR A 250 9.82 -5.72 6.50
N LEU A 251 8.58 -6.19 6.54
CA LEU A 251 7.88 -6.44 7.80
C LEU A 251 8.61 -7.53 8.59
N THR A 252 8.88 -7.23 9.86
CA THR A 252 9.53 -8.14 10.82
C THR A 252 8.79 -8.07 12.15
N ASP A 253 9.06 -9.02 13.05
CA ASP A 253 8.46 -9.04 14.39
C ASP A 253 8.74 -7.78 15.22
N ASP A 254 9.80 -7.04 14.90
CA ASP A 254 10.18 -5.79 15.55
C ASP A 254 9.49 -4.56 14.91
N ASP A 255 8.54 -4.76 13.99
CA ASP A 255 7.86 -3.64 13.36
C ASP A 255 7.05 -2.81 14.36
N PHE A 256 7.46 -1.55 14.54
CA PHE A 256 6.94 -0.68 15.58
C PHE A 256 5.42 -0.45 15.47
N MET A 257 4.90 -0.23 14.27
CA MET A 257 3.46 -0.02 14.07
C MET A 257 2.67 -1.30 14.32
N SER A 258 3.18 -2.45 13.87
CA SER A 258 2.60 -3.76 14.15
C SER A 258 2.57 -4.08 15.65
N ASN A 259 3.65 -3.81 16.38
CA ASN A 259 3.72 -4.05 17.82
C ASN A 259 2.80 -3.12 18.60
N ALA A 260 2.75 -1.83 18.25
CA ALA A 260 1.78 -0.89 18.80
C ALA A 260 0.33 -1.37 18.57
N PHE A 261 0.03 -1.97 17.42
CA PHE A 261 -1.29 -2.55 17.14
C PHE A 261 -1.58 -3.79 17.97
N LEU A 262 -0.63 -4.70 18.10
CA LEU A 262 -0.78 -5.92 18.88
C LEU A 262 -0.83 -5.66 20.39
N GLY A 263 -0.28 -4.54 20.86
CA GLY A 263 -0.13 -4.20 22.27
C GLY A 263 1.08 -4.90 22.90
N ARG A 264 2.19 -4.96 22.16
CA ARG A 264 3.48 -5.55 22.56
C ARG A 264 4.53 -4.46 22.68
#